data_AF-A0AAU4VG96-F1
#
_entry.id   AF-A0AAU4VG96-F1
#
_cell.length_a   1.000
_cell.length_b   1.000
_cell.length_c   1.000
_cell.angle_alpha   90.00
_cell.angle_beta   90.00
_cell.angle_gamma   90.00
#
_symmetry.space_group_name_H-M   'P 1'
#
loop_
_entity.id
_entity.type
_entity.pdbx_description
1 polymer ?
#
loop_
_entity_poly.entity_id
_entity_poly.type
_entity_poly.pdbx_seq_one_letter_code
_entity_poly.pdbx_strand_id
1 'polypeptide(L)' 'MARETGLATAQLALAWLPGRDLVATALVGASRPGQLEASAGAVGIELPGDLVERVEKVLAPVVVRDSALTRSPARRP' A
#
# COMPACT_ATOMS: atom_id res chain seq x y z
N MET A 1 14.24 2.87 4.83
CA MET A 1 12.94 2.51 5.46
C MET A 1 12.58 1.04 5.22
N ALA A 2 12.16 0.57 4.04
CA ALA A 2 11.87 -0.87 3.84
C ALA A 2 13.08 -1.80 4.10
N ARG A 3 14.28 -1.37 3.67
CA ARG A 3 15.54 -2.08 3.97
C ARG A 3 15.95 -2.04 5.44
N GLU A 4 15.46 -1.06 6.22
CA GLU A 4 15.76 -0.93 7.66
C GLU A 4 14.88 -1.88 8.49
N THR A 5 13.70 -2.23 7.98
CA THR A 5 12.73 -3.12 8.65
C THR A 5 12.82 -4.57 8.17
N GLY A 6 13.71 -4.86 7.20
CA GLY A 6 13.81 -6.18 6.57
C GLY A 6 12.62 -6.56 5.68
N LEU A 7 11.71 -5.62 5.41
CA LEU A 7 10.49 -5.87 4.63
C LEU A 7 10.72 -5.58 3.15
N ALA A 8 10.09 -6.38 2.28
CA ALA A 8 9.95 -6.00 0.88
C ALA A 8 9.07 -4.75 0.78
N THR A 9 9.33 -3.89 -0.21
CA THR A 9 8.55 -2.66 -0.43
C THR A 9 7.06 -2.94 -0.60
N ALA A 10 6.70 -4.07 -1.25
CA ALA A 10 5.31 -4.51 -1.40
C ALA A 10 4.67 -4.85 -0.04
N GLN A 11 5.40 -5.51 0.85
CA GLN A 11 4.91 -5.84 2.19
C GLN A 11 4.69 -4.58 3.02
N LEU A 12 5.64 -3.64 2.99
CA LEU A 12 5.49 -2.36 3.68
C LEU A 12 4.27 -1.58 3.17
N ALA A 13 4.06 -1.54 1.86
CA ALA A 13 2.93 -0.83 1.26
C ALA A 13 1.57 -1.45 1.67
N LEU A 14 1.49 -2.77 1.73
CA LEU A 14 0.26 -3.49 2.12
C LEU A 14 0.00 -3.43 3.63
N ALA A 15 1.05 -3.57 4.45
CA ALA A 15 0.97 -3.47 5.91
C ALA A 15 0.69 -2.04 6.40
N TRP A 16 0.88 -1.03 5.56
CA TRP A 16 0.52 0.36 5.83
C TRP A 16 -0.98 0.66 5.64
N LEU A 17 -1.75 -0.26 5.04
CA LEU A 17 -3.19 -0.11 4.86
C LEU A 17 -4.04 -0.28 6.15
N PRO A 18 -3.82 -1.30 7.00
CA PRO A 18 -4.61 -1.47 8.22
C PRO A 18 -4.43 -0.29 9.19
N GLY A 19 -5.54 0.38 9.51
CA GLY A 19 -5.58 1.65 10.25
C GLY A 19 -6.37 2.76 9.53
N ARG A 20 -6.77 2.51 8.29
CA ARG A 20 -7.70 3.39 7.54
C ARG A 20 -9.09 2.75 7.51
N ASP A 21 -10.07 3.41 8.15
CA ASP A 21 -11.47 2.96 8.25
C ASP A 21 -12.15 2.60 6.92
N LEU A 22 -11.59 3.05 5.78
CA LEU A 22 -12.18 2.87 4.46
C LEU A 22 -11.67 1.63 3.70
N VAL A 23 -10.75 0.85 4.26
CA VAL A 23 -10.15 -0.32 3.57
C VAL A 23 -10.66 -1.63 4.18
N ALA A 24 -11.75 -2.16 3.62
CA ALA A 24 -12.24 -3.49 4.00
C ALA A 24 -11.35 -4.62 3.45
N THR A 25 -10.77 -4.43 2.25
CA THR A 25 -9.94 -5.43 1.55
C THR A 25 -8.91 -4.77 0.65
N ALA A 26 -7.68 -5.28 0.62
CA ALA A 26 -6.66 -4.88 -0.36
C ALA A 26 -6.70 -5.80 -1.59
N LEU A 27 -6.94 -5.23 -2.78
CA LEU A 27 -6.88 -5.96 -4.04
C LEU A 27 -5.47 -5.89 -4.63
N VAL A 28 -4.85 -7.05 -4.85
CA VAL A 28 -3.50 -7.16 -5.43
C VAL A 28 -3.52 -7.89 -6.77
N GLY A 29 -2.99 -7.23 -7.80
CA GLY A 29 -2.74 -7.86 -9.09
C GLY A 29 -1.35 -8.50 -9.11
N ALA A 30 -1.27 -9.75 -9.59
CA ALA A 30 0.00 -10.46 -9.74
C ALA A 30 0.14 -11.04 -11.15
N SER A 31 1.28 -10.75 -11.77
CA SER A 31 1.69 -11.29 -13.08
C SER A 31 2.55 -12.55 -12.96
N ARG A 32 3.12 -12.80 -11.77
CA ARG A 32 3.98 -13.96 -11.47
C ARG A 32 3.73 -14.45 -10.04
N PRO A 33 3.92 -15.75 -9.77
CA PRO A 33 3.66 -16.34 -8.45
C PRO A 33 4.38 -15.64 -7.28
N GLY A 34 5.66 -15.29 -7.42
CA GLY A 34 6.41 -14.62 -6.36
C GLY A 34 5.84 -13.25 -5.92
N GLN A 35 5.03 -12.59 -6.77
CA GLN A 35 4.33 -11.36 -6.37
C GLN A 35 3.17 -11.63 -5.40
N LEU A 36 2.52 -12.79 -5.52
CA LEU A 36 1.50 -13.25 -4.57
C LEU A 36 2.15 -13.58 -3.23
N GLU A 37 3.27 -14.29 -3.23
CA GLU A 37 4.02 -14.62 -2.00
C GLU A 37 4.45 -13.36 -1.24
N ALA A 38 4.99 -12.36 -1.95
CA ALA A 38 5.35 -11.07 -1.36
C ALA A 38 4.13 -10.30 -0.82
N SER A 39 2.97 -10.40 -1.48
CA SER A 39 1.75 -9.73 -1.03
C SER A 39 1.13 -10.43 0.18
N ALA A 40 1.05 -11.76 0.14
CA ALA A 40 0.55 -12.60 1.24
C ALA A 40 1.43 -12.46 2.48
N GLY A 41 2.75 -12.32 2.31
CA GLY A 41 3.69 -12.08 3.40
C GLY A 41 3.51 -10.73 4.12
N ALA A 42 2.57 -9.89 3.70
CA ALA A 42 2.21 -8.66 4.41
C ALA A 42 1.13 -8.87 5.48
N VAL A 43 0.40 -9.99 5.41
CA VAL A 43 -0.71 -10.28 6.33
C VAL A 43 -0.19 -10.41 7.76
N GLY A 44 -0.83 -9.70 8.70
CA GLY A 44 -0.48 -9.73 10.12
C GLY A 44 0.76 -8.93 10.50
N ILE A 45 1.38 -8.21 9.56
CA ILE A 45 2.45 -7.26 9.89
C ILE A 45 1.82 -6.01 10.51
N GLU A 46 2.18 -5.74 11.76
CA GLU A 46 1.90 -4.45 12.41
C GLU A 46 3.10 -3.53 12.25
N LEU A 47 2.87 -2.35 11.69
CA LEU A 47 3.91 -1.33 11.53
C LEU A 47 3.99 -0.45 12.78
N PRO A 48 5.19 -0.21 13.34
CA PRO A 48 5.38 0.77 14.39
C PRO A 48 4.87 2.17 13.99
N GLY A 49 4.27 2.90 14.94
CA GLY A 49 3.66 4.21 14.66
C GLY A 49 4.63 5.26 14.13
N ASP A 50 5.88 5.25 14.60
CA ASP A 50 6.96 6.13 14.12
C ASP A 50 7.34 5.85 12.65
N LEU A 51 7.30 4.57 12.25
CA LEU A 51 7.52 4.17 10.87
C LEU A 51 6.37 4.64 9.97
N VAL A 52 5.13 4.50 10.43
CA VAL A 52 3.94 5.00 9.71
C VAL A 52 4.04 6.51 9.50
N GLU A 53 4.42 7.26 10.53
CA GLU A 53 4.58 8.71 10.46
C GLU A 53 5.69 9.12 9.47
N ARG A 54 6.83 8.41 9.47
CA ARG A 54 7.90 8.62 8.49
C ARG A 54 7.43 8.38 7.06
N VAL A 55 6.63 7.33 6.83
CA VAL A 55 6.06 7.02 5.50
C VAL A 55 5.12 8.13 5.06
N GLU A 56 4.18 8.55 5.92
CA GLU A 56 3.25 9.65 5.61
C GLU A 56 3.99 10.96 5.28
N LYS A 57 5.03 11.30 6.04
CA LYS A 57 5.83 12.51 5.78
C LYS A 57 6.52 12.51 4.42
N VAL A 58 7.04 11.36 4.00
CA VAL A 58 7.69 11.21 2.69
C VAL A 58 6.67 11.28 1.55
N LEU A 59 5.48 10.72 1.75
CA LEU A 59 4.43 10.66 0.74
C LEU A 59 3.59 11.94 0.66
N ALA A 60 3.53 12.74 1.72
CA ALA A 60 2.75 13.97 1.80
C ALA A 60 2.78 14.88 0.55
N PRO A 61 3.94 15.19 -0.07
CA PRO A 61 3.98 16.09 -1.23
C PRO A 61 3.43 15.49 -2.54
N VAL A 62 3.26 14.16 -2.61
CA VAL A 62 2.86 13.45 -3.85
C VAL A 62 1.51 12.74 -3.74
N VAL A 63 0.94 12.62 -2.53
CA VAL A 63 -0.33 11.92 -2.35
C VAL A 63 -1.50 12.76 -2.88
N VAL A 64 -2.23 12.16 -3.81
CA VAL A 64 -3.47 12.69 -4.36
C VAL A 64 -4.64 12.18 -3.54
N ARG A 65 -5.46 13.09 -2.99
CA ARG A 65 -6.64 12.76 -2.16
C ARG A 65 -7.97 13.24 -2.76
N ASP A 66 -7.93 13.86 -3.93
CA ASP A 66 -9.14 14.37 -4.60
C ASP A 66 -9.93 13.23 -5.25
N SER A 67 -11.11 12.94 -4.71
CA SER A 67 -12.03 11.91 -5.23
C SER A 67 -12.58 12.25 -6.62
N ALA A 68 -12.55 13.51 -7.06
CA ALA A 68 -12.99 13.89 -8.40
C ALA A 68 -12.10 13.31 -9.52
N LEU A 69 -10.90 12.84 -9.17
CA LEU A 69 -9.93 12.25 -10.10
C LEU A 69 -10.18 10.77 -10.39
N THR A 70 -11.04 10.08 -9.65
CA THR A 70 -11.39 8.66 -9.89
C THR A 70 -12.43 8.50 -11.00
N ARG A 71 -12.23 9.16 -12.15
CA ARG A 71 -13.13 9.05 -13.31
C ARG A 71 -12.70 7.89 -14.21
N SER A 72 -13.62 6.98 -14.48
CA SER A 72 -13.41 5.93 -15.49
C SER A 72 -13.35 6.55 -16.90
N PRO A 73 -12.48 6.06 -17.79
CA PRO A 73 -12.49 6.47 -19.20
C PRO A 73 -13.87 6.25 -19.82
N ALA A 74 -14.34 7.18 -20.66
CA ALA A 74 -15.67 7.09 -21.28
C ALA A 74 -15.84 5.85 -22.20
N ARG A 75 -14.73 5.29 -22.70
CA ARG A 75 -14.72 4.06 -23.50
C ARG A 75 -13.44 3.27 -23.23
N ARG A 76 -13.55 1.96 -23.06
CA ARG A 76 -12.39 1.04 -23.10
C ARG A 76 -12.12 0.64 -24.56
N PRO A 77 -10.85 0.49 -24.96
CA PRO A 77 -10.48 -0.03 -26.28
C PRO A 77 -10.96 -1.48 -26.46
#